data_AF-A0A2S2CNJ2-F1
#
_entry.id   AF-A0A2S2CNJ2-F1
#
_cell.length_a   1.000
_cell.length_b   1.000
_cell.length_c   1.000
_cell.angle_alpha   90.00
_cell.angle_beta   90.00
_cell.angle_gamma   90.00
#
_symmetry.space_group_name_H-M   'P 1'
#
loop_
_entity.id
_entity.type
_entity.pdbx_description
1 polymer ?
#
loop_
_entity_poly.entity_id
_entity_poly.type
_entity_poly.pdbx_seq_one_letter_code
_entity_poly.pdbx_strand_id
1 'polypeptide(L)'
;MAANETERFEQFSAVLITELLERTKKSMELLSPDQQPCSLLPFVQTPAFWELYTNIVRVGIFPVVISRRPVRAIVGDVDWTREGRDYLLTVMDDRSNAIFTAWDYAWDSLWDERKVTQDPATASPAQEKKPGFLASLFRRGRSAQEEEAARKAEAAAGGVMAGLHAMLCELAGRRGFLPLFHDDSKVLKNLVRVKPARLAQAWKEITQYHHQEFSLSGHEQAKPGVTSDCLQKWHYNLPERIGEFMVLKAAVDLENVNKPFIGKYIRQSARTQEEAEKGMPYLSVYWKAMPNPVMTQHQPTL
;
A
#
# COMPACT_ATOMS: atom_id res chain seq x y z
N MET A 1 26.08 26.91 19.38
CA MET A 1 26.21 25.63 18.64
C MET A 1 24.88 24.86 18.56
N ALA A 2 24.07 24.75 19.62
CA ALA A 2 22.80 24.01 19.62
C ALA A 2 21.72 24.49 18.62
N ALA A 3 21.70 25.79 18.27
CA ALA A 3 20.73 26.31 17.29
C ALA A 3 20.94 25.72 15.88
N ASN A 4 22.19 25.56 15.45
CA ASN A 4 22.54 24.96 14.16
C ASN A 4 22.24 23.45 14.11
N GLU A 5 22.37 22.74 15.24
CA GLU A 5 22.00 21.32 15.31
C GLU A 5 20.49 21.09 15.21
N THR A 6 19.70 21.96 15.85
CA THR A 6 18.24 21.88 15.80
C THR A 6 17.74 22.16 14.39
N GLU A 7 18.25 23.20 13.75
CA GLU A 7 17.90 23.55 12.36
C GLU A 7 18.26 22.42 11.39
N ARG A 8 19.48 21.86 11.47
CA ARG A 8 19.88 20.72 10.63
C ARG A 8 18.98 19.50 10.84
N PHE A 9 18.58 19.23 12.08
CA PHE A 9 17.67 18.13 12.38
C PHE A 9 16.27 18.35 11.79
N GLU A 10 15.75 19.58 11.83
CA GLU A 10 14.48 19.94 11.20
C GLU A 10 14.54 19.79 9.67
N GLN A 11 15.62 20.25 9.04
CA GLN A 11 15.86 20.08 7.61
C GLN A 11 15.93 18.60 7.22
N PHE A 12 16.73 17.79 7.94
CA PHE A 12 16.77 16.33 7.78
C PHE A 12 15.39 15.71 7.88
N SER A 13 14.63 16.07 8.92
CA SER A 13 13.29 15.53 9.15
C SER A 13 12.35 15.86 7.99
N ALA A 14 12.40 17.09 7.48
CA ALA A 14 11.60 17.53 6.34
C ALA A 14 11.96 16.76 5.05
N VAL A 15 13.25 16.60 4.76
CA VAL A 15 13.72 15.82 3.60
C VAL A 15 13.29 14.36 3.74
N LEU A 16 13.48 13.74 4.91
CA LEU A 16 13.15 12.34 5.15
C LEU A 16 11.67 12.04 4.93
N ILE A 17 10.77 12.80 5.57
CA ILE A 17 9.33 12.55 5.40
C ILE A 17 8.89 12.81 3.95
N THR A 18 9.47 13.81 3.29
CA THR A 18 9.14 14.14 1.90
C THR A 18 9.52 12.97 0.98
N GLU A 19 10.75 12.44 1.08
CA GLU A 19 11.18 11.31 0.25
C GLU A 19 10.38 10.03 0.51
N LEU A 20 10.11 9.69 1.78
CA LEU A 20 9.30 8.52 2.13
C LEU A 20 7.88 8.61 1.54
N LEU A 21 7.25 9.78 1.64
CA LEU A 21 5.90 10.01 1.14
C LEU A 21 5.87 10.10 -0.40
N GLU A 22 6.75 10.88 -1.01
CA GLU A 22 6.78 11.03 -2.48
C GLU A 22 7.02 9.70 -3.19
N ARG A 23 7.96 8.88 -2.69
CA ARG A 23 8.22 7.56 -3.26
C ARG A 23 6.99 6.66 -3.16
N THR A 24 6.29 6.71 -2.03
CA THR A 24 5.07 5.93 -1.84
C THR A 24 3.96 6.41 -2.79
N LYS A 25 3.76 7.73 -2.89
CA LYS A 25 2.77 8.35 -3.78
C LYS A 25 3.01 7.94 -5.24
N LYS A 26 4.24 8.09 -5.73
CA LYS A 26 4.64 7.68 -7.09
C LYS A 26 4.38 6.19 -7.34
N SER A 27 4.62 5.34 -6.33
CA SER A 27 4.34 3.91 -6.44
C SER A 27 2.84 3.61 -6.51
N MET A 28 2.02 4.28 -5.69
CA MET A 28 0.57 4.16 -5.74
C MET A 28 -0.01 4.66 -7.07
N GLU A 29 0.49 5.78 -7.59
CA GLU A 29 0.10 6.32 -8.91
C GLU A 29 0.39 5.31 -10.03
N LEU A 30 1.56 4.66 -10.02
CA LEU A 30 1.91 3.63 -11.00
C LEU A 30 1.07 2.35 -10.89
N LEU A 31 0.55 2.05 -9.70
CA LEU A 31 -0.33 0.90 -9.45
C LEU A 31 -1.79 1.22 -9.78
N SER A 32 -2.19 2.48 -9.75
CA SER A 32 -3.56 2.89 -10.06
C SER A 32 -3.86 2.64 -11.54
N PRO A 33 -5.01 2.02 -11.87
CA PRO A 33 -5.45 1.96 -13.26
C PRO A 33 -5.78 3.33 -13.83
N ASP A 34 -5.67 3.44 -15.14
CA ASP A 34 -6.00 4.64 -15.91
C ASP A 34 -7.46 4.62 -16.39
N GLN A 35 -8.01 3.42 -16.62
CA GLN A 35 -9.39 3.20 -17.02
C GLN A 35 -10.31 3.00 -15.83
N GLN A 36 -11.62 3.19 -16.06
CA GLN A 36 -12.63 3.01 -15.02
C GLN A 36 -12.77 1.51 -14.67
N PRO A 37 -12.58 1.12 -13.40
CA PRO A 37 -12.75 -0.26 -12.98
C PRO A 37 -14.23 -0.67 -12.95
N CYS A 38 -14.50 -1.96 -13.14
CA CYS A 38 -15.86 -2.51 -13.07
C CYS A 38 -16.33 -2.83 -11.63
N SER A 39 -15.44 -2.74 -10.64
CA SER A 39 -15.75 -2.93 -9.22
C SER A 39 -14.78 -2.15 -8.34
N LEU A 40 -14.96 -2.18 -7.02
CA LEU A 40 -14.07 -1.51 -6.08
C LEU A 40 -12.65 -2.07 -6.18
N LEU A 41 -11.68 -1.16 -6.04
CA LEU A 41 -10.25 -1.48 -6.10
C LEU A 41 -9.64 -1.65 -4.70
N PRO A 42 -8.50 -2.34 -4.59
CA PRO A 42 -7.67 -2.34 -3.39
C PRO A 42 -7.29 -0.91 -2.97
N PHE A 43 -7.11 -0.69 -1.67
CA PHE A 43 -6.77 0.62 -1.11
C PHE A 43 -5.57 1.30 -1.79
N VAL A 44 -4.52 0.53 -2.15
CA VAL A 44 -3.30 1.05 -2.82
C VAL A 44 -3.58 1.68 -4.18
N GLN A 45 -4.63 1.23 -4.86
CA GLN A 45 -5.01 1.66 -6.20
C GLN A 45 -6.12 2.72 -6.19
N THR A 46 -6.40 3.30 -5.03
CA THR A 46 -7.40 4.37 -4.90
C THR A 46 -6.76 5.68 -4.45
N PRO A 47 -7.05 6.81 -5.12
CA PRO A 47 -6.53 8.11 -4.71
C PRO A 47 -6.96 8.50 -3.28
N ALA A 48 -8.16 8.10 -2.87
CA ALA A 48 -8.73 8.41 -1.56
C ALA A 48 -7.92 7.84 -0.37
N PHE A 49 -7.12 6.80 -0.61
CA PHE A 49 -6.29 6.19 0.43
C PHE A 49 -5.01 7.00 0.71
N TRP A 50 -4.52 7.78 -0.25
CA TRP A 50 -3.27 8.53 -0.10
C TRP A 50 -3.29 9.49 1.09
N GLU A 51 -4.41 10.20 1.29
CA GLU A 51 -4.60 11.09 2.43
C GLU A 51 -4.53 10.33 3.76
N LEU A 52 -5.16 9.16 3.83
CA LEU A 52 -5.16 8.31 5.03
C LEU A 52 -3.75 7.83 5.34
N TYR A 53 -3.05 7.31 4.33
CA TYR A 53 -1.67 6.85 4.47
C TYR A 53 -0.76 7.98 4.95
N THR A 54 -0.87 9.17 4.35
CA THR A 54 -0.09 10.35 4.72
C THR A 54 -0.34 10.73 6.19
N ASN A 55 -1.58 10.71 6.65
CA ASN A 55 -1.92 11.02 8.04
C ASN A 55 -1.36 9.98 9.02
N ILE A 56 -1.51 8.68 8.70
CA ILE A 56 -0.94 7.59 9.49
C ILE A 56 0.57 7.77 9.62
N VAL A 57 1.26 8.06 8.50
CA VAL A 57 2.71 8.24 8.50
C VAL A 57 3.11 9.48 9.30
N ARG A 58 2.52 10.63 9.03
CA ARG A 58 2.90 11.90 9.67
C ARG A 58 2.65 11.91 11.18
N VAL A 59 1.56 11.31 11.63
CA VAL A 59 1.11 11.38 13.03
C VAL A 59 1.54 10.17 13.84
N GLY A 60 1.52 8.97 13.25
CA GLY A 60 1.78 7.72 13.97
C GLY A 60 3.16 7.13 13.77
N ILE A 61 3.66 7.12 12.54
CA ILE A 61 4.91 6.42 12.22
C ILE A 61 6.12 7.34 12.38
N PHE A 62 6.09 8.49 11.71
CA PHE A 62 7.24 9.37 11.57
C PHE A 62 7.77 9.92 12.89
N PRO A 63 6.93 10.35 13.86
CA PRO A 63 7.43 10.81 15.16
C PRO A 63 8.21 9.70 15.90
N VAL A 64 7.75 8.46 15.79
CA VAL A 64 8.45 7.30 16.37
C VAL A 64 9.78 7.09 15.65
N VAL A 65 9.79 7.11 14.32
CA VAL A 65 11.00 6.92 13.50
C VAL A 65 12.08 7.95 13.83
N ILE A 66 11.72 9.24 13.81
CA ILE A 66 12.68 10.33 14.02
C ILE A 66 13.17 10.45 15.47
N SER A 67 12.43 9.87 16.43
CA SER A 67 12.86 9.82 17.83
C SER A 67 14.01 8.83 18.08
N ARG A 68 14.22 7.86 17.17
CA ARG A 68 15.23 6.80 17.37
C ARG A 68 16.63 7.34 17.22
N ARG A 69 17.48 7.07 18.22
CA ARG A 69 18.89 7.52 18.24
C ARG A 69 19.66 7.16 16.95
N PRO A 70 19.56 5.95 16.38
CA PRO A 70 20.25 5.61 15.14
C PRO A 70 19.81 6.46 13.94
N VAL A 71 18.53 6.86 13.88
CA VAL A 71 18.02 7.74 12.82
C VAL A 71 18.52 9.16 13.02
N ARG A 72 18.53 9.66 14.26
CA ARG A 72 19.07 10.99 14.59
C ARG A 72 20.57 11.12 14.30
N ALA A 73 21.30 10.01 14.38
CA ALA A 73 22.73 9.98 14.05
C ALA A 73 23.02 10.22 12.55
N ILE A 74 22.04 10.00 11.66
CA ILE A 74 22.18 10.22 10.20
C ILE A 74 22.37 11.69 9.86
N VAL A 75 21.84 12.60 10.69
CA VAL A 75 21.91 14.06 10.47
C VAL A 75 23.34 14.50 10.16
N GLY A 76 24.31 13.96 10.91
CA GLY A 76 25.73 14.17 10.69
C GLY A 76 26.13 15.63 10.49
N ASP A 77 27.16 15.85 9.67
CA ASP A 77 27.58 17.16 9.19
C ASP A 77 27.25 17.31 7.70
N VAL A 78 25.96 17.13 7.37
CA VAL A 78 25.45 17.20 5.99
C VAL A 78 24.72 18.52 5.78
N ASP A 79 24.94 19.16 4.63
CA ASP A 79 24.10 20.27 4.16
C ASP A 79 22.76 19.72 3.65
N TRP A 80 21.79 19.65 4.55
CA TRP A 80 20.47 19.10 4.25
C TRP A 80 19.66 19.94 3.25
N THR A 81 20.07 21.17 2.96
CA THR A 81 19.38 22.04 2.00
C THR A 81 19.82 21.79 0.56
N ARG A 82 21.06 21.34 0.35
CA ARG A 82 21.64 21.16 -0.99
C ARG A 82 21.94 19.70 -1.33
N GLU A 83 22.53 18.96 -0.39
CA GLU A 83 23.06 17.60 -0.61
C GLU A 83 22.27 16.53 0.14
N GLY A 84 21.46 16.93 1.12
CA GLY A 84 20.74 16.03 2.02
C GLY A 84 19.88 14.99 1.32
N ARG A 85 19.23 15.36 0.21
CA ARG A 85 18.38 14.44 -0.56
C ARG A 85 19.19 13.29 -1.14
N ASP A 86 20.28 13.59 -1.84
CA ASP A 86 21.10 12.57 -2.49
C ASP A 86 21.80 11.70 -1.46
N TYR A 87 22.31 12.31 -0.39
CA TYR A 87 22.85 11.57 0.76
C TYR A 87 21.79 10.63 1.36
N LEU A 88 20.57 11.11 1.61
CA LEU A 88 19.49 10.29 2.15
C LEU A 88 19.17 9.09 1.25
N LEU A 89 19.15 9.27 -0.07
CA LEU A 89 18.90 8.17 -1.00
C LEU A 89 19.97 7.07 -0.87
N THR A 90 21.24 7.44 -0.69
CA THR A 90 22.30 6.44 -0.44
C THR A 90 22.08 5.68 0.86
N VAL A 91 21.66 6.38 1.93
CA VAL A 91 21.35 5.77 3.22
C VAL A 91 20.15 4.82 3.10
N MET A 92 19.10 5.23 2.39
CA MET A 92 17.89 4.41 2.22
C MET A 92 18.10 3.17 1.34
N ASP A 93 19.06 3.19 0.43
CA ASP A 93 19.40 2.04 -0.42
C ASP A 93 20.30 1.00 0.29
N ASP A 94 20.92 1.35 1.42
CA ASP A 94 21.59 0.38 2.29
C ASP A 94 20.55 -0.57 2.93
N ARG A 95 20.79 -1.88 2.78
CA ARG A 95 19.91 -2.94 3.32
C ARG A 95 19.77 -2.89 4.84
N SER A 96 20.77 -2.35 5.54
CA SER A 96 20.86 -2.33 7.00
C SER A 96 20.49 -0.97 7.60
N ASN A 97 19.85 -0.09 6.83
CA ASN A 97 19.64 1.28 7.27
C ASN A 97 18.72 1.40 8.50
N ALA A 98 19.10 2.32 9.37
CA ALA A 98 18.40 2.60 10.62
C ALA A 98 16.96 3.12 10.41
N ILE A 99 16.69 3.79 9.28
CA ILE A 99 15.38 4.37 8.96
C ILE A 99 14.36 3.26 8.84
N PHE A 100 14.64 2.23 8.03
CA PHE A 100 13.71 1.12 7.82
C PHE A 100 13.57 0.20 9.03
N THR A 101 14.62 0.05 9.83
CA THR A 101 14.52 -0.65 11.12
C THR A 101 13.58 0.10 12.08
N ALA A 102 13.73 1.43 12.18
CA ALA A 102 12.86 2.26 12.99
C ALA A 102 11.42 2.32 12.46
N TRP A 103 11.27 2.35 11.13
CA TRP A 103 9.99 2.31 10.43
C TRP A 103 9.24 1.02 10.75
N ASP A 104 9.92 -0.12 10.69
CA ASP A 104 9.30 -1.40 10.98
C ASP A 104 8.84 -1.48 12.43
N TYR A 105 9.70 -1.06 13.35
CA TYR A 105 9.34 -0.94 14.76
C TYR A 105 8.12 -0.04 14.99
N ALA A 106 8.03 1.10 14.30
CA ALA A 106 6.91 2.03 14.43
C ALA A 106 5.60 1.44 13.90
N TRP A 107 5.64 0.75 12.75
CA TRP A 107 4.47 0.04 12.21
C TRP A 107 4.04 -1.12 13.10
N ASP A 108 5.00 -1.93 13.56
CA ASP A 108 4.72 -3.06 14.43
C ASP A 108 4.13 -2.55 15.75
N SER A 109 4.70 -1.49 16.34
CA SER A 109 4.14 -0.87 17.56
C SER A 109 2.74 -0.31 17.32
N LEU A 110 2.50 0.39 16.20
CA LEU A 110 1.18 0.92 15.88
C LEU A 110 0.13 -0.19 15.69
N TRP A 111 0.56 -1.34 15.16
CA TRP A 111 -0.30 -2.50 14.94
C TRP A 111 -0.43 -3.39 16.19
N ASP A 112 0.60 -3.44 17.06
CA ASP A 112 0.71 -4.25 18.29
C ASP A 112 0.40 -3.49 19.59
N GLU A 113 0.22 -2.16 19.61
CA GLU A 113 -0.05 -1.28 20.79
C GLU A 113 -1.28 -1.66 21.62
N ARG A 114 -1.85 -2.82 21.32
CA ARG A 114 -3.02 -3.41 21.93
C ARG A 114 -2.84 -4.88 22.36
N LYS A 115 -1.70 -5.54 22.12
CA LYS A 115 -1.36 -6.80 22.81
C LYS A 115 -0.95 -6.57 24.27
N VAL A 116 -0.26 -5.47 24.56
CA VAL A 116 0.27 -5.18 25.91
C VAL A 116 -0.82 -4.78 26.92
N THR A 117 -1.98 -4.32 26.46
CA THR A 117 -3.12 -4.00 27.35
C THR A 117 -4.03 -5.20 27.65
N GLN A 118 -3.72 -6.39 27.11
CA GLN A 118 -4.48 -7.62 27.33
C GLN A 118 -3.85 -8.57 28.36
N ASP A 119 -2.70 -8.25 28.96
CA ASP A 119 -2.18 -8.96 30.13
C ASP A 119 -2.57 -8.22 31.42
N PRO A 120 -3.56 -8.70 32.21
CA PRO A 120 -3.92 -8.10 33.49
C PRO A 120 -2.93 -8.43 34.62
N ALA A 121 -1.75 -8.99 34.32
CA ALA A 121 -0.86 -9.53 35.35
C ALA A 121 0.19 -8.54 35.90
N THR A 122 0.38 -7.36 35.30
CA THR A 122 1.41 -6.39 35.74
C THR A 122 0.96 -4.93 35.58
N ALA A 123 -0.18 -4.56 36.16
CA ALA A 123 -0.59 -3.16 36.24
C ALA A 123 0.06 -2.44 37.44
N SER A 124 1.16 -1.73 37.20
CA SER A 124 1.61 -0.63 38.07
C SER A 124 0.73 0.61 37.85
N PRO A 125 0.51 1.47 38.86
CA PRO A 125 -0.56 2.45 38.83
C PRO A 125 -0.22 3.71 38.01
N ALA A 126 -1.23 4.15 37.25
CA ALA A 126 -1.57 5.52 36.88
C ALA A 126 -0.44 6.44 36.37
N GLN A 127 -0.27 6.48 35.05
CA GLN A 127 0.09 7.72 34.35
C GLN A 127 -1.09 8.20 33.50
N GLU A 128 -1.32 9.51 33.57
CA GLU A 128 -2.42 10.23 32.94
C GLU A 128 -2.60 9.84 31.46
N LYS A 129 -3.81 9.38 31.14
CA LYS A 129 -4.20 8.96 29.79
C LYS A 129 -4.24 10.19 28.87
N LYS A 130 -3.18 10.38 28.10
CA LYS A 130 -3.22 11.26 26.91
C LYS A 130 -4.33 10.76 25.97
N PRO A 131 -5.08 11.68 25.31
CA PRO A 131 -6.14 11.30 24.38
C PRO A 131 -5.57 10.36 23.31
N GLY A 132 -6.24 9.22 23.12
CA GLY A 132 -5.73 8.11 22.31
C GLY A 132 -5.33 8.52 20.90
N PHE A 133 -4.28 7.89 20.38
CA PHE A 133 -3.69 8.07 19.06
C PHE A 133 -4.72 8.20 17.90
N LEU A 134 -5.82 7.46 17.95
CA LEU A 134 -6.87 7.53 16.93
C LEU A 134 -7.72 8.81 17.00
N ALA A 135 -7.85 9.41 18.19
CA ALA A 135 -8.58 10.67 18.38
C ALA A 135 -7.82 11.87 17.81
N SER A 136 -6.48 11.85 17.81
CA SER A 136 -5.67 12.92 17.21
C SER A 136 -5.63 12.86 15.68
N LEU A 137 -5.70 11.66 15.08
CA LEU A 137 -5.81 11.47 13.63
C LEU A 137 -7.07 12.10 13.00
N PHE A 138 -8.15 12.26 13.78
CA PHE A 138 -9.45 12.73 13.26
C PHE A 138 -10.05 13.93 14.02
N ARG A 139 -9.26 14.65 14.83
CA ARG A 139 -9.75 15.83 15.57
C ARG A 139 -10.07 17.03 14.67
N ARG A 140 -9.73 16.98 13.39
CA ARG A 140 -10.01 18.07 12.44
C ARG A 140 -11.35 17.80 11.75
N GLY A 141 -12.45 18.22 12.39
CA GLY A 141 -13.76 18.36 11.74
C GLY A 141 -14.97 17.67 12.37
N ARG A 142 -14.85 16.99 13.53
CA ARG A 142 -16.01 16.40 14.22
C ARG A 142 -16.74 17.40 15.11
N SER A 143 -18.06 17.33 15.11
CA SER A 143 -18.91 18.08 16.06
C SER A 143 -18.86 17.43 17.46
N ALA A 144 -19.11 18.22 18.51
CA ALA A 144 -19.06 17.74 19.90
C ALA A 144 -20.01 16.54 20.17
N GLN A 145 -21.09 16.43 19.38
CA GLN A 145 -22.08 15.36 19.48
C GLN A 145 -21.57 14.03 18.89
N GLU A 146 -20.75 14.07 17.84
CA GLU A 146 -20.10 12.89 17.26
C GLU A 146 -18.97 12.35 18.14
N GLU A 147 -18.33 13.23 18.91
CA GLU A 147 -17.25 12.87 19.84
C GLU A 147 -17.80 12.08 21.05
N GLU A 148 -19.01 12.41 21.51
CA GLU A 148 -19.68 11.70 22.60
C GLU A 148 -20.26 10.34 22.16
N ALA A 149 -20.74 10.24 20.93
CA ALA A 149 -21.19 8.98 20.33
C ALA A 149 -20.02 8.00 20.10
N ALA A 150 -18.87 8.50 19.63
CA ALA A 150 -17.66 7.69 19.44
C ALA A 150 -17.13 7.15 20.77
N ARG A 151 -17.14 7.95 21.85
CA ARG A 151 -16.75 7.51 23.20
C ARG A 151 -17.65 6.41 23.77
N LYS A 152 -18.96 6.49 23.53
CA LYS A 152 -19.92 5.45 23.95
C LYS A 152 -19.76 4.15 23.15
N ALA A 153 -19.44 4.24 21.86
CA ALA A 153 -19.13 3.08 21.02
C ALA A 153 -17.81 2.39 21.43
N GLU A 154 -16.79 3.17 21.81
CA GLU A 154 -15.50 2.66 22.30
C GLU A 154 -15.62 1.89 23.62
N ALA A 155 -16.56 2.28 24.49
CA ALA A 155 -16.78 1.62 25.78
C ALA A 155 -17.52 0.27 25.65
N ALA A 156 -18.24 0.03 24.54
CA ALA A 156 -19.03 -1.18 24.33
C ALA A 156 -18.27 -2.29 23.58
N ALA A 157 -17.19 -1.96 22.87
CA ALA A 157 -16.43 -2.90 22.05
C ALA A 157 -15.13 -3.35 22.74
N GLY A 158 -15.24 -4.31 23.66
CA GLY A 158 -14.06 -5.02 24.18
C GLY A 158 -13.33 -5.77 23.05
N GLY A 159 -12.02 -5.57 22.90
CA GLY A 159 -11.19 -6.37 21.98
C GLY A 159 -10.25 -5.56 21.10
N VAL A 160 -9.02 -5.42 21.55
CA VAL A 160 -8.06 -4.40 21.14
C VAL A 160 -7.28 -4.91 19.89
N MET A 161 -7.85 -5.75 19.02
CA MET A 161 -7.31 -6.01 17.66
C MET A 161 -7.98 -5.14 16.58
N ALA A 162 -9.05 -4.43 16.97
CA ALA A 162 -10.03 -3.79 16.10
C ALA A 162 -9.85 -2.26 15.96
N GLY A 163 -8.65 -1.69 16.13
CA GLY A 163 -8.44 -0.23 16.11
C GLY A 163 -8.23 0.31 14.70
N LEU A 164 -6.98 0.30 14.25
CA LEU A 164 -6.58 0.77 12.93
C LEU A 164 -7.19 -0.10 11.82
N HIS A 165 -7.12 -1.43 11.93
CA HIS A 165 -7.71 -2.34 10.93
C HIS A 165 -9.23 -2.15 10.79
N ALA A 166 -9.99 -2.17 11.89
CA ALA A 166 -11.44 -2.00 11.80
C ALA A 166 -11.81 -0.59 11.32
N MET A 167 -11.07 0.44 11.75
CA MET A 167 -11.24 1.81 11.25
C MET A 167 -10.96 1.88 9.73
N LEU A 168 -9.88 1.28 9.23
CA LEU A 168 -9.57 1.25 7.81
C LEU A 168 -10.67 0.49 7.02
N CYS A 169 -11.19 -0.62 7.57
CA CYS A 169 -12.32 -1.33 6.97
C CYS A 169 -13.63 -0.54 7.01
N GLU A 170 -13.92 0.22 8.07
CA GLU A 170 -15.08 1.12 8.14
C GLU A 170 -14.95 2.25 7.10
N LEU A 171 -13.74 2.81 6.96
CA LEU A 171 -13.45 3.84 5.97
C LEU A 171 -13.49 3.31 4.54
N ALA A 172 -13.16 2.04 4.31
CA ALA A 172 -13.20 1.41 3.00
C ALA A 172 -14.57 1.58 2.33
N GLY A 173 -15.64 1.27 3.07
CA GLY A 173 -17.01 1.44 2.59
C GLY A 173 -17.39 2.91 2.33
N ARG A 174 -16.86 3.85 3.12
CA ARG A 174 -17.15 5.29 2.96
C ARG A 174 -16.32 5.98 1.88
N ARG A 175 -15.10 5.50 1.64
CA ARG A 175 -14.10 6.13 0.75
C ARG A 175 -13.89 5.38 -0.56
N GLY A 176 -14.63 4.30 -0.81
CA GLY A 176 -14.70 3.65 -2.12
C GLY A 176 -13.51 2.75 -2.44
N PHE A 177 -12.98 2.02 -1.44
CA PHE A 177 -11.99 0.97 -1.65
C PHE A 177 -12.42 -0.34 -0.98
N LEU A 178 -11.81 -1.46 -1.38
CA LEU A 178 -12.08 -2.77 -0.78
C LEU A 178 -11.55 -2.84 0.66
N PRO A 179 -12.27 -3.50 1.59
CA PRO A 179 -11.77 -3.75 2.93
C PRO A 179 -10.38 -4.40 2.92
N LEU A 180 -9.64 -4.19 4.00
CA LEU A 180 -8.32 -4.80 4.16
C LEU A 180 -8.47 -6.29 4.46
N PHE A 181 -7.63 -7.09 3.81
CA PHE A 181 -7.33 -8.47 4.13
C PHE A 181 -6.22 -8.54 5.20
N HIS A 182 -6.14 -9.69 5.85
CA HIS A 182 -5.22 -9.92 6.98
C HIS A 182 -3.75 -9.55 6.69
N ASP A 183 -3.26 -9.86 5.49
CA ASP A 183 -1.87 -9.64 5.10
C ASP A 183 -1.58 -8.21 4.61
N ASP A 184 -2.58 -7.34 4.51
CA ASP A 184 -2.39 -5.98 3.99
C ASP A 184 -1.62 -5.07 4.94
N SER A 185 -1.52 -5.45 6.22
CA SER A 185 -0.60 -4.82 7.17
C SER A 185 0.85 -4.80 6.64
N LYS A 186 1.28 -5.90 6.03
CA LYS A 186 2.62 -6.01 5.41
C LYS A 186 2.74 -5.12 4.19
N VAL A 187 1.68 -5.04 3.38
CA VAL A 187 1.62 -4.14 2.22
C VAL A 187 1.77 -2.70 2.68
N LEU A 188 0.94 -2.24 3.62
CA LEU A 188 0.98 -0.87 4.17
C LEU A 188 2.37 -0.50 4.69
N LYS A 189 2.96 -1.39 5.50
CA LYS A 189 4.30 -1.23 6.06
C LYS A 189 5.37 -1.13 4.98
N ASN A 190 5.27 -1.93 3.91
CA ASN A 190 6.30 -2.06 2.87
C ASN A 190 6.10 -1.17 1.64
N LEU A 191 4.99 -0.44 1.51
CA LEU A 191 4.74 0.47 0.39
C LEU A 191 5.90 1.46 0.17
N VAL A 192 6.48 1.98 1.25
CA VAL A 192 7.61 2.93 1.20
C VAL A 192 8.91 2.33 0.63
N ARG A 193 9.01 0.99 0.59
CA ARG A 193 10.16 0.25 0.07
C ARG A 193 10.02 -0.10 -1.41
N VAL A 194 8.80 0.03 -1.96
CA VAL A 194 8.55 -0.23 -3.37
C VAL A 194 9.29 0.83 -4.19
N LYS A 195 10.10 0.37 -5.16
CA LYS A 195 10.86 1.27 -6.04
C LYS A 195 9.97 1.66 -7.23
N PRO A 196 9.61 2.94 -7.44
CA PRO A 196 8.77 3.35 -8.57
C PRO A 196 9.35 2.92 -9.93
N ALA A 197 10.67 3.00 -10.10
CA ALA A 197 11.34 2.55 -11.32
C ALA A 197 11.09 1.06 -11.64
N ARG A 198 10.97 0.20 -10.61
CA ARG A 198 10.68 -1.22 -10.78
C ARG A 198 9.26 -1.47 -11.24
N LEU A 199 8.30 -0.69 -10.73
CA LEU A 199 6.90 -0.72 -11.19
C LEU A 199 6.76 -0.19 -12.61
N ALA A 200 7.43 0.91 -12.93
CA ALA A 200 7.42 1.47 -14.29
C ALA A 200 8.02 0.49 -15.31
N GLN A 201 9.12 -0.21 -14.94
CA GLN A 201 9.68 -1.28 -15.75
C GLN A 201 8.67 -2.42 -15.94
N ALA A 202 8.03 -2.88 -14.86
CA ALA A 202 7.04 -3.94 -14.92
C ALA A 202 5.88 -3.58 -15.86
N TRP A 203 5.32 -2.38 -15.70
CA TRP A 203 4.22 -1.90 -16.54
C TRP A 203 4.62 -1.78 -18.01
N LYS A 204 5.82 -1.26 -18.29
CA LYS A 204 6.35 -1.17 -19.65
C LYS A 204 6.48 -2.55 -20.30
N GLU A 205 7.01 -3.54 -19.58
CA GLU A 205 7.13 -4.90 -20.12
C GLU A 205 5.75 -5.55 -20.35
N ILE A 206 4.81 -5.40 -19.41
CA ILE A 206 3.45 -5.95 -19.53
C ILE A 206 2.73 -5.37 -20.74
N THR A 207 2.74 -4.04 -20.89
CA THR A 207 2.09 -3.34 -22.01
C THR A 207 2.72 -3.70 -23.35
N GLN A 208 4.05 -3.81 -23.40
CA GLN A 208 4.77 -4.24 -24.60
C GLN A 208 4.37 -5.65 -25.04
N TYR A 209 4.37 -6.63 -24.12
CA TYR A 209 4.01 -8.01 -24.47
C TYR A 209 2.53 -8.15 -24.82
N HIS A 210 1.65 -7.42 -24.15
CA HIS A 210 0.23 -7.34 -24.52
C HIS A 210 0.06 -6.84 -25.96
N HIS A 211 0.74 -5.75 -26.33
CA HIS A 211 0.68 -5.22 -27.69
C HIS A 211 1.23 -6.22 -28.73
N GLN A 212 2.36 -6.87 -28.43
CA GLN A 212 2.97 -7.86 -29.32
C GLN A 212 2.10 -9.11 -29.51
N GLU A 213 1.37 -9.54 -28.48
CA GLU A 213 0.51 -10.74 -28.56
C GLU A 213 -0.78 -10.48 -29.31
N PHE A 214 -1.45 -9.34 -29.02
CA PHE A 214 -2.84 -9.12 -29.44
C PHE A 214 -3.02 -8.07 -30.54
N SER A 215 -2.05 -7.19 -30.77
CA SER A 215 -2.18 -6.09 -31.75
C SER A 215 -1.31 -6.28 -32.99
N LEU A 216 -0.18 -6.97 -32.88
CA LEU A 216 0.73 -7.22 -34.01
C LEU A 216 0.34 -8.48 -34.78
N SER A 217 0.77 -8.56 -36.04
CA SER A 217 0.52 -9.69 -36.93
C SER A 217 1.79 -10.15 -37.64
N GLY A 218 1.84 -11.41 -38.09
CA GLY A 218 2.99 -11.95 -38.82
C GLY A 218 4.22 -12.17 -37.95
N HIS A 219 5.41 -11.83 -38.45
CA HIS A 219 6.69 -12.11 -37.78
C HIS A 219 6.93 -11.30 -36.50
N GLU A 220 6.22 -10.19 -36.32
CA GLU A 220 6.32 -9.34 -35.12
C GLU A 220 5.35 -9.78 -34.01
N GLN A 221 4.42 -10.68 -34.32
CA GLN A 221 3.47 -11.19 -33.35
C GLN A 221 4.15 -12.16 -32.38
N ALA A 222 4.00 -11.91 -31.09
CA ALA A 222 4.52 -12.80 -30.07
C ALA A 222 3.65 -14.06 -29.93
N LYS A 223 4.25 -15.10 -29.33
CA LYS A 223 3.55 -16.37 -29.09
C LYS A 223 2.37 -16.16 -28.12
N PRO A 224 1.24 -16.86 -28.33
CA PRO A 224 0.13 -16.86 -27.38
C PRO A 224 0.61 -17.25 -25.97
N GLY A 225 0.20 -16.49 -24.96
CA GLY A 225 0.54 -16.68 -23.56
C GLY A 225 1.67 -15.78 -23.05
N VAL A 226 2.41 -15.07 -23.91
CA VAL A 226 3.54 -14.24 -23.46
C VAL A 226 3.11 -13.14 -22.47
N THR A 227 1.91 -12.59 -22.62
CA THR A 227 1.35 -11.60 -21.69
C THR A 227 1.08 -12.24 -20.33
N SER A 228 0.52 -13.46 -20.32
CA SER A 228 0.28 -14.21 -19.08
C SER A 228 1.58 -14.54 -18.37
N ASP A 229 2.60 -14.99 -19.10
CA ASP A 229 3.92 -15.32 -18.55
C ASP A 229 4.60 -14.06 -17.97
N CYS A 230 4.50 -12.93 -18.66
CA CYS A 230 5.00 -11.65 -18.16
C CYS A 230 4.27 -11.21 -16.87
N LEU A 231 2.95 -11.34 -16.83
CA LEU A 231 2.15 -11.07 -15.64
C LEU A 231 2.55 -11.99 -14.48
N GLN A 232 2.76 -13.29 -14.71
CA GLN A 232 3.24 -14.22 -13.68
C GLN A 232 4.63 -13.84 -13.17
N LYS A 233 5.57 -13.53 -14.07
CA LYS A 233 6.91 -13.05 -13.70
C LYS A 233 6.82 -11.88 -12.72
N TRP A 234 6.03 -10.85 -13.04
CA TRP A 234 5.95 -9.67 -12.18
C TRP A 234 5.11 -9.90 -10.93
N HIS A 235 4.08 -10.73 -11.00
CA HIS A 235 3.26 -11.10 -9.85
C HIS A 235 4.13 -11.73 -8.75
N TYR A 236 4.99 -12.70 -9.08
CA TYR A 236 5.77 -13.43 -8.08
C TYR A 236 7.12 -12.79 -7.72
N ASN A 237 7.64 -11.84 -8.52
CA ASN A 237 8.91 -11.17 -8.24
C ASN A 237 8.77 -9.80 -7.59
N LEU A 238 7.56 -9.24 -7.54
CA LEU A 238 7.29 -8.01 -6.79
C LEU A 238 6.99 -8.37 -5.33
N PRO A 239 7.38 -7.51 -4.37
CA PRO A 239 7.22 -7.81 -2.95
C PRO A 239 5.76 -7.82 -2.52
N GLU A 240 5.44 -8.62 -1.50
CA GLU A 240 4.10 -8.70 -0.91
C GLU A 240 3.00 -8.92 -1.98
N ARG A 241 1.92 -8.12 -1.94
CA ARG A 241 0.81 -8.15 -2.91
C ARG A 241 0.97 -7.14 -4.06
N ILE A 242 2.13 -6.51 -4.20
CA ILE A 242 2.34 -5.48 -5.24
C ILE A 242 2.17 -6.07 -6.64
N GLY A 243 2.60 -7.33 -6.82
CA GLY A 243 2.39 -8.08 -8.05
C GLY A 243 0.92 -8.31 -8.39
N GLU A 244 0.08 -8.63 -7.40
CA GLU A 244 -1.36 -8.79 -7.58
C GLU A 244 -2.02 -7.49 -8.06
N PHE A 245 -1.64 -6.35 -7.47
CA PHE A 245 -2.16 -5.03 -7.90
C PHE A 245 -1.78 -4.71 -9.35
N MET A 246 -0.58 -5.11 -9.80
CA MET A 246 -0.18 -4.97 -11.20
C MET A 246 -1.05 -5.80 -12.15
N VAL A 247 -1.39 -7.04 -11.77
CA VAL A 247 -2.32 -7.88 -12.56
C VAL A 247 -3.72 -7.25 -12.59
N LEU A 248 -4.16 -6.68 -11.47
CA LEU A 248 -5.44 -5.99 -11.40
C LEU A 248 -5.47 -4.72 -12.27
N LYS A 249 -4.39 -3.92 -12.28
CA LYS A 249 -4.23 -2.78 -13.20
C LYS A 249 -4.33 -3.25 -14.66
N ALA A 250 -3.65 -4.34 -15.01
CA ALA A 250 -3.75 -4.93 -16.35
C ALA A 250 -5.18 -5.35 -16.69
N ALA A 251 -5.93 -5.95 -15.76
CA ALA A 251 -7.33 -6.34 -15.96
C ALA A 251 -8.29 -5.16 -16.16
N VAL A 252 -7.91 -3.96 -15.73
CA VAL A 252 -8.68 -2.73 -15.92
C VAL A 252 -8.28 -2.03 -17.22
N ASP A 253 -6.98 -1.91 -17.49
CA ASP A 253 -6.47 -1.04 -18.56
C ASP A 253 -6.25 -1.75 -19.90
N LEU A 254 -6.12 -3.09 -19.92
CA LEU A 254 -5.78 -3.85 -21.12
C LEU A 254 -6.97 -4.66 -21.63
N GLU A 255 -7.42 -4.35 -22.85
CA GLU A 255 -8.65 -4.89 -23.46
C GLU A 255 -8.70 -6.43 -23.52
N ASN A 256 -7.57 -7.09 -23.79
CA ASN A 256 -7.53 -8.55 -23.92
C ASN A 256 -7.28 -9.26 -22.58
N VAL A 257 -7.03 -8.52 -21.50
CA VAL A 257 -6.94 -9.05 -20.12
C VAL A 257 -8.35 -9.09 -19.50
N ASN A 258 -9.25 -9.77 -20.21
CA ASN A 258 -10.67 -9.87 -19.89
C ASN A 258 -10.99 -10.98 -18.88
N LYS A 259 -12.28 -11.16 -18.55
CA LYS A 259 -12.72 -12.13 -17.55
C LYS A 259 -12.29 -13.58 -17.84
N PRO A 260 -12.40 -14.12 -19.08
CA PRO A 260 -11.81 -15.41 -19.44
C PRO A 260 -10.30 -15.49 -19.20
N PHE A 261 -9.56 -14.45 -19.59
CA PHE A 261 -8.10 -14.38 -19.38
C PHE A 261 -7.76 -14.48 -17.90
N ILE A 262 -8.35 -13.61 -17.06
CA ILE A 262 -8.10 -13.59 -15.62
C ILE A 262 -8.56 -14.90 -14.96
N GLY A 263 -9.70 -15.46 -15.37
CA GLY A 263 -10.16 -16.74 -14.86
C GLY A 263 -9.19 -17.88 -15.16
N LYS A 264 -8.58 -17.90 -16.35
CA LYS A 264 -7.53 -18.86 -16.70
C LYS A 264 -6.26 -18.59 -15.89
N TYR A 265 -5.86 -17.34 -15.76
CA TYR A 265 -4.69 -16.90 -14.99
C TYR A 265 -4.75 -17.36 -13.52
N ILE A 266 -5.89 -17.14 -12.86
CA ILE A 266 -6.12 -17.56 -11.46
C ILE A 266 -5.97 -19.09 -11.33
N ARG A 267 -6.61 -19.86 -12.23
CA ARG A 267 -6.52 -21.33 -12.23
C ARG A 267 -5.13 -21.88 -12.53
N GLN A 268 -4.30 -21.12 -13.24
CA GLN A 268 -2.89 -21.50 -13.49
C GLN A 268 -1.99 -21.15 -12.30
N SER A 269 -2.36 -20.12 -11.55
CA SER A 269 -1.59 -19.59 -10.42
C SER A 269 -1.86 -20.32 -9.10
N ALA A 270 -2.96 -21.06 -9.00
CA ALA A 270 -3.36 -21.80 -7.79
C ALA A 270 -3.93 -23.18 -8.15
N ARG A 271 -3.69 -24.19 -7.30
CA ARG A 271 -4.21 -25.56 -7.52
C ARG A 271 -5.67 -25.67 -7.11
N THR A 272 -6.10 -24.87 -6.14
CA THR A 272 -7.48 -24.84 -5.63
C THR A 272 -8.04 -23.42 -5.59
N GLN A 273 -9.37 -23.31 -5.52
CA GLN A 273 -10.05 -22.03 -5.37
C GLN A 273 -9.71 -21.35 -4.03
N GLU A 274 -9.53 -22.13 -2.97
CA GLU A 274 -9.14 -21.61 -1.65
C GLU A 274 -7.71 -21.03 -1.67
N GLU A 275 -6.77 -21.71 -2.34
CA GLU A 275 -5.42 -21.19 -2.57
C GLU A 275 -5.45 -19.89 -3.39
N ALA A 276 -6.31 -19.81 -4.41
CA ALA A 276 -6.50 -18.60 -5.20
C ALA A 276 -7.05 -17.44 -4.36
N GLU A 277 -8.07 -17.69 -3.52
CA GLU A 277 -8.68 -16.65 -2.69
C GLU A 277 -7.74 -16.17 -1.58
N LYS A 278 -6.86 -17.03 -1.08
CA LYS A 278 -5.82 -16.65 -0.11
C LYS A 278 -4.64 -15.93 -0.76
N GLY A 279 -4.19 -16.43 -1.91
CA GLY A 279 -3.02 -15.93 -2.63
C GLY A 279 -3.32 -14.63 -3.40
N MET A 280 -4.50 -14.53 -4.00
CA MET A 280 -4.94 -13.43 -4.86
C MET A 280 -6.39 -12.99 -4.50
N PRO A 281 -6.64 -12.54 -3.27
CA PRO A 281 -7.96 -12.16 -2.79
C PRO A 281 -8.58 -11.02 -3.60
N TYR A 282 -7.80 -9.99 -3.93
CA TYR A 282 -8.29 -8.82 -4.67
C TYR A 282 -8.61 -9.18 -6.11
N LEU A 283 -7.72 -9.92 -6.76
CA LEU A 283 -7.96 -10.37 -8.13
C LEU A 283 -9.17 -11.31 -8.21
N SER A 284 -9.34 -12.17 -7.21
CA SER A 284 -10.50 -13.08 -7.12
C SER A 284 -11.82 -12.32 -6.95
N VAL A 285 -11.85 -11.29 -6.11
CA VAL A 285 -13.03 -10.41 -5.94
C VAL A 285 -13.34 -9.68 -7.24
N TYR A 286 -12.33 -9.07 -7.86
CA TYR A 286 -12.51 -8.31 -9.10
C TYR A 286 -12.99 -9.21 -10.24
N TRP A 287 -12.37 -10.38 -10.44
CA TRP A 287 -12.75 -11.35 -11.46
C TRP A 287 -14.22 -11.79 -11.36
N LYS A 288 -14.73 -12.02 -10.14
CA LYS A 288 -16.14 -12.37 -9.90
C LYS A 288 -17.09 -11.25 -10.35
N ALA A 289 -16.68 -9.99 -10.20
CA ALA A 289 -17.45 -8.82 -10.59
C ALA A 289 -17.33 -8.44 -12.08
N MET A 290 -16.30 -8.91 -12.79
CA MET A 290 -16.12 -8.59 -14.21
C MET A 290 -17.33 -9.06 -15.04
N PRO A 291 -17.74 -8.28 -16.07
CA PRO A 291 -18.75 -8.73 -17.02
C PRO A 291 -18.22 -9.89 -17.87
N ASN A 292 -19.11 -10.78 -18.30
CA ASN A 292 -18.74 -11.73 -19.35
C ASN A 292 -18.59 -10.93 -20.66
N PRO A 293 -17.52 -11.15 -21.45
CA PRO A 293 -17.39 -10.48 -22.72
C PRO A 293 -18.60 -10.85 -23.59
N VAL A 294 -19.26 -9.83 -24.16
CA VAL A 294 -20.30 -10.04 -25.16
C VAL A 294 -19.61 -10.72 -26.33
N MET A 295 -19.96 -11.99 -26.60
CA MET A 295 -19.47 -12.68 -27.78
C MET A 295 -20.12 -12.02 -29.01
N THR A 296 -19.47 -11.00 -29.57
CA THR A 296 -19.69 -10.61 -30.95
C THR A 296 -19.23 -11.78 -31.79
N GLN A 297 -20.17 -12.65 -32.16
CA GLN A 297 -19.95 -13.62 -33.23
C GLN A 297 -19.50 -12.81 -34.45
N HIS A 298 -18.21 -12.87 -34.79
CA HIS A 298 -17.79 -12.56 -36.14
C HIS A 298 -18.48 -13.59 -37.04
N GLN A 299 -19.63 -13.21 -37.60
CA GLN A 299 -20.13 -13.85 -38.80
C GLN A 299 -19.02 -13.72 -39.84
N PRO A 300 -18.43 -14.84 -40.32
CA PRO A 300 -17.62 -14.76 -41.51
C PRO A 300 -18.55 -14.34 -42.64
N THR A 301 -18.34 -13.12 -43.15
CA THR A 301 -18.86 -12.74 -44.46
C THR A 301 -18.29 -13.72 -45.47
N LEU A 302 -19.17 -14.58 -45.99
CA LEU A 302 -18.97 -15.41 -47.17
C LEU A 302 -18.72 -14.54 -48.40
#